data_AF-A0A1H3N2C9-F1
#
_entry.id   AF-A0A1H3N2C9-F1
#
_cell.length_a   1.000
_cell.length_b   1.000
_cell.length_c   1.000
_cell.angle_alpha   90.00
_cell.angle_beta   90.00
_cell.angle_gamma   90.00
#
_symmetry.space_group_name_H-M   'P 1'
#
loop_
_entity.id
_entity.type
_entity.pdbx_description
1 polymer ?
#
loop_
_entity_poly.entity_id
_entity_poly.type
_entity_poly.pdbx_seq_one_letter_code
_entity_poly.pdbx_strand_id
1 'polypeptide(L)'
;MIRAQDKASSGWVSRIIHRYEGLYPEGQADRTAVAAGLEKSGGWWLAGELLVLADTLGDPKISSIIHTMLNPPSRHSRVTQKQRHAVADALLTRYETAWHVYATAMGKTVDELKSARDD
;
A
#
# COMPACT_ATOMS: atom_id res chain seq x y z
N MET A 1 9.01 11.66 6.94
CA MET A 1 8.88 10.82 8.15
C MET A 1 7.41 10.44 8.31
N ILE A 2 7.07 9.16 8.18
CA ILE A 2 5.72 8.64 8.44
C ILE A 2 5.41 8.81 9.94
N ARG A 3 4.23 9.32 10.30
CA ARG A 3 3.84 9.47 11.71
C ARG A 3 3.34 8.13 12.25
N ALA A 4 3.44 7.90 13.56
CA ALA A 4 2.95 6.66 14.17
C ALA A 4 1.47 6.36 13.85
N GLN A 5 0.66 7.41 13.69
CA GLN A 5 -0.76 7.34 13.30
C GLN A 5 -1.02 7.03 11.82
N ASP A 6 0.02 7.07 10.97
CA ASP A 6 -0.04 6.68 9.56
C ASP A 6 0.36 5.20 9.36
N LYS A 7 0.74 4.51 10.44
CA LYS A 7 1.17 3.11 10.39
C LYS A 7 -0.03 2.18 10.32
N ALA A 8 -0.03 1.27 9.34
CA ALA A 8 -1.07 0.26 9.24
C ALA A 8 -0.99 -0.74 10.41
N SER A 9 -2.13 -1.19 10.91
CA SER A 9 -2.18 -2.33 11.85
C SER A 9 -2.14 -3.65 11.08
N SER A 10 -1.49 -4.67 11.64
CA SER A 10 -1.41 -5.99 11.00
C SER A 10 -2.77 -6.66 10.84
N GLY A 11 -3.69 -6.49 11.80
CA GLY A 11 -5.07 -6.98 11.68
C GLY A 11 -5.83 -6.33 10.53
N TRP A 12 -5.69 -5.01 10.36
CA TRP A 12 -6.29 -4.30 9.23
C TRP A 12 -5.72 -4.79 7.88
N VAL A 13 -4.40 -4.96 7.77
CA VAL A 13 -3.74 -5.47 6.56
C VAL A 13 -4.23 -6.88 6.22
N SER A 14 -4.27 -7.78 7.21
CA SER A 14 -4.75 -9.15 7.01
C SER A 14 -6.18 -9.16 6.49
N ARG A 15 -7.06 -8.35 7.11
CA ARG A 15 -8.47 -8.23 6.72
C ARG A 15 -8.63 -7.71 5.29
N ILE A 16 -7.85 -6.71 4.89
CA ILE A 16 -8.00 -6.11 3.56
C ILE A 16 -7.51 -7.05 2.46
N ILE A 17 -6.40 -7.77 2.66
CA ILE A 17 -5.90 -8.75 1.68
C ILE A 17 -6.92 -9.89 1.53
N HIS A 18 -7.35 -10.51 2.63
CA HIS A 18 -8.33 -11.58 2.59
C HIS A 18 -9.66 -11.16 1.96
N ARG A 19 -10.13 -9.93 2.23
CA ARG A 19 -11.32 -9.39 1.58
C ARG A 19 -11.19 -9.40 0.07
N TYR A 20 -10.04 -9.00 -0.49
CA TYR A 20 -9.87 -8.91 -1.92
C TYR A 20 -9.56 -10.26 -2.59
N GLU A 21 -8.84 -11.16 -1.91
CA GLU A 21 -8.69 -12.55 -2.34
C GLU A 21 -10.05 -13.25 -2.52
N GLY A 22 -11.03 -12.94 -1.66
CA GLY A 22 -12.39 -13.48 -1.77
C GLY A 22 -13.27 -12.82 -2.84
N LEU A 23 -12.85 -11.71 -3.44
CA LEU A 23 -13.64 -10.92 -4.39
C LEU A 23 -13.09 -10.92 -5.82
N TYR A 24 -11.81 -11.18 -6.01
CA TYR A 24 -11.12 -11.03 -7.30
C TYR A 24 -10.17 -12.20 -7.59
N PRO A 25 -9.83 -12.47 -8.87
CA PRO A 25 -8.74 -13.37 -9.23
C PRO A 25 -7.41 -12.91 -8.63
N GLU A 26 -6.51 -13.84 -8.33
CA GLU A 26 -5.24 -13.64 -7.58
C GLU A 26 -4.49 -12.35 -7.93
N GLY A 27 -4.05 -12.17 -9.18
CA GLY A 27 -3.31 -10.95 -9.58
C GLY A 27 -4.12 -9.65 -9.51
N GLN A 28 -5.45 -9.72 -9.66
CA GLN A 28 -6.32 -8.55 -9.46
C GLN A 28 -6.55 -8.27 -7.98
N ALA A 29 -6.66 -9.31 -7.15
CA ALA A 29 -6.80 -9.20 -5.71
C ALA A 29 -5.58 -8.50 -5.10
N ASP A 30 -4.37 -8.96 -5.43
CA ASP A 30 -3.13 -8.39 -4.92
C ASP A 30 -2.98 -6.90 -5.25
N ARG A 31 -3.17 -6.56 -6.53
CA ARG A 31 -3.10 -5.16 -6.97
C ARG A 31 -4.11 -4.28 -6.26
N THR A 32 -5.34 -4.78 -6.10
CA THR A 32 -6.41 -4.03 -5.46
C THR A 32 -6.13 -3.85 -3.97
N ALA A 33 -5.59 -4.88 -3.29
CA ALA A 33 -5.21 -4.81 -1.88
C ALA A 33 -4.09 -3.80 -1.64
N VAL A 34 -3.03 -3.79 -2.45
CA VAL A 34 -1.93 -2.82 -2.32
C VAL A 34 -2.42 -1.41 -2.65
N ALA A 35 -3.21 -1.25 -3.72
CA ALA A 35 -3.78 0.04 -4.09
C ALA A 35 -4.70 0.63 -3.02
N ALA A 36 -5.44 -0.22 -2.30
CA ALA A 36 -6.28 0.21 -1.19
C ALA A 36 -5.45 0.74 -0.01
N GLY A 37 -4.31 0.13 0.33
CA GLY A 37 -3.41 0.67 1.36
C GLY A 37 -2.77 2.00 1.00
N LEU A 38 -2.65 2.28 -0.30
CA LEU A 38 -2.20 3.57 -0.82
C LEU A 38 -3.30 4.65 -0.80
N GLU A 39 -4.49 4.39 -0.25
CA GLU A 39 -5.54 5.41 -0.15
C GLU A 39 -5.41 6.30 1.09
N LYS A 40 -5.97 7.50 1.00
CA LYS A 40 -6.02 8.47 2.09
C LYS A 40 -7.45 8.60 2.61
N SER A 41 -7.65 8.42 3.91
CA SER A 41 -8.95 8.55 4.57
C SER A 41 -8.80 9.36 5.87
N GLY A 42 -9.72 10.28 6.14
CA GLY A 42 -9.69 11.09 7.36
C GLY A 42 -8.43 11.96 7.56
N GLY A 43 -7.66 12.20 6.49
CA GLY A 43 -6.39 12.94 6.55
C GLY A 43 -5.13 12.08 6.65
N TRP A 44 -5.27 10.76 6.77
CA TRP A 44 -4.18 9.80 6.99
C TRP A 44 -4.10 8.78 5.86
N TRP A 45 -2.90 8.27 5.59
CA TRP A 45 -2.75 7.12 4.68
C TRP A 45 -3.17 5.84 5.40
N LEU A 46 -3.83 4.93 4.67
CA LEU A 46 -4.24 3.65 5.25
C LEU A 46 -3.03 2.75 5.57
N ALA A 47 -2.00 2.79 4.71
CA ALA A 47 -0.71 2.18 4.96
C ALA A 47 0.41 3.11 4.44
N GLY A 48 0.82 4.07 5.28
CA GLY A 48 1.87 5.01 4.92
C GLY A 48 3.19 4.31 4.57
N GLU A 49 3.45 3.14 5.16
CA GLU A 49 4.66 2.35 4.92
C GLU A 49 4.82 1.93 3.46
N LEU A 50 3.73 1.74 2.72
CA LEU A 50 3.80 1.43 1.29
C LEU A 50 4.41 2.58 0.49
N LEU A 51 4.21 3.84 0.90
CA LEU A 51 4.80 4.99 0.23
C LEU A 51 6.31 5.04 0.43
N VAL A 52 6.78 4.72 1.64
CA VAL A 52 8.22 4.63 1.90
C VAL A 52 8.82 3.46 1.15
N LEU A 53 8.19 2.28 1.19
CA LEU A 53 8.69 1.11 0.46
C LEU A 53 8.79 1.41 -1.04
N ALA A 54 7.74 2.00 -1.62
CA ALA A 54 7.69 2.30 -3.04
C ALA A 54 8.73 3.36 -3.46
N ASP A 55 9.07 4.30 -2.58
CA ASP A 55 10.11 5.30 -2.86
C ASP A 55 11.52 4.67 -2.92
N THR A 56 11.72 3.55 -2.22
CA THR A 56 12.99 2.79 -2.30
C THR A 56 13.19 2.02 -3.61
N LEU A 57 12.16 1.90 -4.45
CA LEU A 57 12.28 1.27 -5.77
C LEU A 57 13.16 2.08 -6.73
N GLY A 58 13.31 3.39 -6.49
CA GLY A 58 14.15 4.27 -7.31
C GLY A 58 13.62 4.54 -8.72
N ASP A 59 12.38 4.14 -9.03
CA ASP A 59 11.73 4.45 -10.31
C ASP A 59 11.27 5.93 -10.32
N PRO A 60 11.76 6.77 -11.26
CA PRO A 60 11.46 8.21 -11.27
C PRO A 60 9.95 8.53 -11.39
N LYS A 61 9.20 7.70 -12.12
CA LYS A 61 7.76 7.88 -12.31
C LYS A 61 7.01 7.52 -11.02
N ILE A 62 7.42 6.44 -10.34
CA ILE A 62 6.84 6.03 -9.06
C ILE A 62 7.16 7.08 -7.97
N SER A 63 8.41 7.52 -7.84
CA SER A 63 8.77 8.58 -6.89
C SER A 63 8.01 9.88 -7.17
N SER A 64 7.81 10.26 -8.44
CA SER A 64 7.00 11.44 -8.79
C SER A 64 5.54 11.31 -8.33
N ILE A 65 4.94 10.11 -8.47
CA ILE A 65 3.58 9.84 -7.98
C ILE A 65 3.56 9.93 -6.45
N ILE A 66 4.50 9.30 -5.75
CA ILE A 66 4.59 9.32 -4.28
C ILE A 66 4.76 10.74 -3.76
N HIS A 67 5.63 11.54 -4.37
CA HIS A 67 5.80 12.94 -4.00
C HIS A 67 4.51 13.74 -4.19
N THR A 68 3.76 13.47 -5.26
CA THR A 68 2.43 14.08 -5.47
C THR A 68 1.41 13.63 -4.42
N MET A 69 1.48 12.37 -3.97
CA MET A 69 0.65 11.87 -2.88
C MET A 69 0.96 12.61 -1.58
N LEU A 70 2.24 12.67 -1.19
CA LEU A 70 2.67 13.26 0.08
C LEU A 70 2.50 14.79 0.13
N ASN A 71 2.87 15.47 -0.95
CA ASN A 71 2.89 16.93 -1.05
C ASN A 71 2.14 17.38 -2.31
N PRO A 72 0.80 17.29 -2.31
CA PRO A 72 0.01 17.69 -3.47
C PRO A 72 0.19 19.19 -3.73
N PRO A 73 0.47 19.61 -4.98
CA PRO A 73 0.75 21.02 -5.28
C PRO A 73 -0.49 21.91 -5.13
N SER A 74 -1.69 21.33 -5.08
CA SER A 74 -2.93 22.05 -4.78
C SER A 74 -3.94 21.14 -4.08
N ARG A 75 -4.96 21.72 -3.44
CA ARG A 75 -6.10 20.97 -2.85
C ARG A 75 -6.92 20.17 -3.87
N HIS A 76 -6.80 20.49 -5.16
CA HIS A 76 -7.48 19.81 -6.25
C HIS A 76 -6.63 18.69 -6.85
N SER A 77 -5.33 18.68 -6.55
CA SER A 77 -4.41 17.63 -7.01
C SER A 77 -4.74 16.34 -6.28
N ARG A 78 -5.28 15.38 -7.03
CA ARG A 78 -5.57 14.03 -6.54
C ARG A 78 -4.80 13.03 -7.38
N VAL A 79 -4.10 12.13 -6.71
CA VAL A 79 -3.53 10.96 -7.38
C VAL A 79 -4.69 10.06 -7.77
N THR A 80 -4.74 9.75 -9.07
CA THR A 80 -5.79 8.93 -9.67
C THR A 80 -5.68 7.47 -9.22
N GLN A 81 -6.77 6.72 -9.35
CA GLN A 81 -6.74 5.28 -9.13
C GLN A 81 -5.70 4.60 -10.05
N LYS A 82 -5.60 5.03 -11.31
CA LYS A 82 -4.59 4.53 -12.25
C LYS A 82 -3.16 4.73 -11.76
N GLN A 83 -2.87 5.89 -11.15
CA GLN A 83 -1.55 6.14 -10.57
C GLN A 83 -1.30 5.30 -9.31
N ARG A 84 -2.30 5.09 -8.46
CA ARG A 84 -2.18 4.14 -7.33
C ARG A 84 -1.92 2.72 -7.80
N HIS A 85 -2.61 2.27 -8.85
CA HIS A 85 -2.37 0.97 -9.47
C HIS A 85 -0.95 0.88 -10.05
N ALA A 86 -0.43 1.94 -10.67
CA ALA A 86 0.95 1.92 -11.16
C ALA A 86 1.98 1.73 -10.03
N VAL A 87 1.76 2.35 -8.85
CA VAL A 87 2.60 2.12 -7.67
C VAL A 87 2.43 0.69 -7.15
N ALA A 88 1.19 0.19 -7.09
CA ALA A 88 0.90 -1.18 -6.67
C ALA A 88 1.57 -2.21 -7.60
N ASP A 89 1.46 -2.03 -8.91
CA ASP A 89 2.06 -2.91 -9.92
C ASP A 89 3.60 -2.90 -9.81
N ALA A 90 4.21 -1.73 -9.56
CA ALA A 90 5.65 -1.63 -9.35
C ALA A 90 6.11 -2.39 -8.10
N LEU A 91 5.37 -2.27 -6.99
CA LEU A 91 5.61 -3.04 -5.77
C LEU A 91 5.44 -4.54 -6.03
N LEU A 92 4.36 -4.96 -6.68
CA LEU A 92 4.08 -6.37 -6.97
C LEU A 92 5.07 -6.98 -7.97
N THR A 93 5.62 -6.19 -8.89
CA THR A 93 6.71 -6.66 -9.76
C THR A 93 7.95 -7.04 -8.95
N ARG A 94 8.20 -6.36 -7.82
CA ARG A 94 9.36 -6.61 -6.96
C ARG A 94 9.13 -7.67 -5.88
N TYR A 95 7.91 -7.73 -5.34
CA TYR A 95 7.57 -8.53 -4.16
C TYR A 95 6.51 -9.61 -4.42
N GLU A 96 6.03 -9.74 -5.66
CA GLU A 96 5.12 -10.77 -6.16
C GLU A 96 3.67 -10.67 -5.65
N THR A 97 3.45 -10.70 -4.34
CA THR A 97 2.10 -10.73 -3.74
C THR A 97 1.87 -9.59 -2.75
N ALA A 98 0.60 -9.25 -2.49
CA ALA A 98 0.25 -8.22 -1.51
C ALA A 98 0.80 -8.56 -0.13
N TRP A 99 0.76 -9.85 0.27
CA TRP A 99 1.33 -10.31 1.53
C TRP A 99 2.80 -9.92 1.69
N HIS A 100 3.63 -10.17 0.68
CA HIS A 100 5.05 -9.83 0.71
C HIS A 100 5.30 -8.31 0.66
N VAL A 101 4.50 -7.57 -0.12
CA VAL A 101 4.56 -6.11 -0.17
C VAL A 101 4.33 -5.52 1.22
N TYR A 102 3.22 -5.90 1.88
CA TYR A 102 2.89 -5.39 3.21
C TYR A 102 3.86 -5.88 4.28
N ALA A 103 4.29 -7.14 4.23
CA ALA A 103 5.27 -7.71 5.16
C ALA A 103 6.57 -6.90 5.12
N THR A 104 7.08 -6.64 3.91
CA THR A 104 8.29 -5.85 3.72
C THR A 104 8.11 -4.41 4.19
N ALA A 105 6.99 -3.77 3.83
CA ALA A 105 6.72 -2.39 4.20
C ALA A 105 6.67 -2.20 5.73
N MET A 106 6.10 -3.17 6.43
CA MET A 106 5.93 -3.14 7.88
C MET A 106 7.12 -3.72 8.65
N GLY A 107 8.13 -4.26 7.98
CA GLY A 107 9.27 -4.95 8.61
C GLY A 107 8.85 -6.21 9.36
N LYS A 108 7.90 -6.97 8.80
CA LYS A 108 7.35 -8.22 9.34
C LYS A 108 7.53 -9.36 8.36
N THR A 109 7.33 -10.58 8.84
CA THR A 109 7.17 -11.77 8.01
C THR A 109 5.72 -11.91 7.50
N VAL A 110 5.53 -12.67 6.42
CA VAL A 110 4.18 -12.99 5.91
C VAL A 110 3.36 -13.75 6.95
N ASP A 111 3.98 -14.67 7.69
CA ASP A 111 3.28 -15.47 8.71
C ASP A 111 2.78 -14.61 9.87
N GLU A 112 3.55 -13.61 10.30
CA GLU A 112 3.11 -12.63 11.31
C GLU A 112 1.91 -11.80 10.84
N LEU A 113 1.83 -11.46 9.55
CA LEU A 113 0.67 -10.75 9.01
C LEU A 113 -0.55 -11.66 8.89
N LYS A 114 -0.38 -12.89 8.41
CA LYS A 114 -1.48 -13.86 8.27
C LYS A 114 -2.05 -14.30 9.62
N SER A 115 -1.21 -14.37 10.65
CA SER A 115 -1.62 -14.74 12.01
C SER A 115 -2.19 -13.57 12.82
N ALA A 116 -2.05 -12.33 12.35
CA ALA A 116 -2.58 -11.16 13.03
C ALA A 116 -4.12 -11.24 13.09
N ARG A 117 -4.65 -11.30 14.32
CA ARG A 117 -6.07 -11.08 14.59
C ARG A 117 -6.31 -9.61 14.87
N ASP A 118 -7.56 -9.20 14.75
CA ASP A 118 -7.99 -7.85 15.11
C ASP A 118 -7.74 -7.63 16.61
N ASP A 119 -6.68 -6.91 16.95
CA ASP A 119 -6.49 -6.27 18.25
C ASP A 119 -7.26 -4.94 18.31
#